data_AF-A0A962IHI9-F1
#
_entry.id   AF-A0A962IHI9-F1
#
_cell.length_a   1.000
_cell.length_b   1.000
_cell.length_c   1.000
_cell.angle_alpha   90.00
_cell.angle_beta   90.00
_cell.angle_gamma   90.00
#
_symmetry.space_group_name_H-M   'P 1'
#
loop_
_entity.id
_entity.type
_entity.pdbx_description
1 polymer ?
#
loop_
_entity_poly.entity_id
_entity_poly.type
_entity_poly.pdbx_seq_one_letter_code
_entity_poly.pdbx_strand_id
1 'polypeptide(L)'
;PDSAWFLTANDDAGGGTYQVIEALRDRIDVVVKTLHFVPRFLDELIYRIENDVRPEQAMPAQIRFAEDEVDAMGKAIRAVEVPVPLRKRLEFFVSQFEFLEPAAARFEYRSKDTARLSGVPFSEILARESGKDRVKDLSLQTTNGLSVRALMTLLLYAKGLAWFRGHDEVGIEDLRNVLPFVLHDRLVPHLEAPFFDSPEYQALKSDRVGWLQTLWDLSCAEYDQQNRDQNDPVADLLAELAAGLDGVTEAQARQRLNRIEKLVAELGRGRKLYGPLWDDLLSLKYLHQRYRNYLDWLAG
;
A
#
# COMPACT_ATOMS: atom_id res chain seq x y z
N PRO A 1 -9.01 -7.38 24.29
CA PRO A 1 -8.16 -6.62 23.31
C PRO A 1 -7.33 -5.48 23.93
N ASP A 2 -6.09 -5.24 23.44
CA ASP A 2 -5.37 -4.01 23.77
C ASP A 2 -6.23 -2.80 23.36
N SER A 3 -6.47 -1.87 24.29
CA SER A 3 -7.37 -0.73 24.10
C SER A 3 -6.98 0.09 22.87
N ALA A 4 -7.95 0.62 22.11
CA ALA A 4 -7.67 1.57 21.04
C ALA A 4 -7.18 2.92 21.61
N TRP A 5 -6.13 3.48 21.01
CA TRP A 5 -5.59 4.78 21.40
C TRP A 5 -6.06 5.84 20.40
N PHE A 6 -6.78 6.84 20.90
CA PHE A 6 -7.21 7.99 20.12
C PHE A 6 -6.35 9.18 20.50
N LEU A 7 -5.61 9.71 19.51
CA LEU A 7 -4.73 10.86 19.67
C LEU A 7 -5.26 11.99 18.80
N THR A 8 -5.42 13.17 19.39
CA THR A 8 -5.76 14.40 18.66
C THR A 8 -4.57 15.33 18.71
N ALA A 9 -4.11 15.79 17.55
CA ALA A 9 -3.07 16.81 17.42
C ALA A 9 -3.61 17.96 16.58
N ASN A 10 -3.25 19.19 16.95
CA ASN A 10 -3.52 20.36 16.12
C ASN A 10 -2.55 20.40 14.94
N ASP A 11 -2.97 20.99 13.82
CA ASP A 11 -2.11 21.16 12.66
C ASP A 11 -0.89 22.03 13.01
N ASP A 12 0.29 21.56 12.61
CA ASP A 12 1.61 22.14 12.89
C ASP A 12 1.75 23.56 12.31
N ALA A 13 0.88 23.96 11.38
CA ALA A 13 0.83 25.31 10.79
C ALA A 13 0.46 26.43 11.80
N GLY A 14 -0.11 26.08 12.97
CA GLY A 14 -0.56 27.03 13.99
C GLY A 14 0.44 27.37 15.10
N GLY A 15 1.63 26.76 15.11
CA GLY A 15 2.75 27.13 15.99
C GLY A 15 2.57 26.94 17.51
N GLY A 16 1.50 26.27 17.97
CA GLY A 16 1.13 26.22 19.39
C GLY A 16 1.32 24.89 20.13
N THR A 17 1.73 23.81 19.45
CA THR A 17 1.77 22.45 20.05
C THR A 17 3.02 21.68 19.67
N TYR A 18 3.43 20.74 20.56
CA TYR A 18 4.53 19.82 20.29
C TYR A 18 4.21 18.95 19.07
N GLN A 19 5.15 18.89 18.13
CA GLN A 19 5.03 18.04 16.95
C GLN A 19 4.90 16.57 17.37
N VAL A 20 3.99 15.84 16.72
CA VAL A 20 3.99 14.38 16.80
C VAL A 20 5.31 13.91 16.19
N ILE A 21 6.19 13.33 17.01
CA ILE A 21 7.49 12.83 16.54
C ILE A 21 7.30 11.69 15.55
N GLU A 22 8.22 11.54 14.60
CA GLU A 22 8.17 10.53 13.53
C GLU A 22 7.96 9.11 14.07
N ALA A 23 8.65 8.76 15.17
CA ALA A 23 8.51 7.46 15.82
C ALA A 23 7.08 7.17 16.31
N LEU A 24 6.32 8.20 16.69
CA LEU A 24 4.93 8.06 17.08
C LEU A 24 4.02 8.03 15.84
N ARG A 25 4.31 8.83 14.81
CA ARG A 25 3.54 8.80 13.53
C ARG A 25 3.57 7.42 12.87
N ASP A 26 4.71 6.73 12.89
CA ASP A 26 4.82 5.35 12.37
C ASP A 26 3.92 4.35 13.12
N ARG A 27 3.61 4.63 14.40
CA ARG A 27 2.74 3.79 15.23
C ARG A 27 1.24 4.10 15.06
N ILE A 28 0.88 5.22 14.45
CA ILE A 28 -0.52 5.57 14.16
C ILE A 28 -1.01 4.75 12.96
N ASP A 29 -2.11 4.03 13.14
CA ASP A 29 -2.70 3.17 12.11
C ASP A 29 -3.50 3.94 11.07
N VAL A 30 -4.29 4.91 11.54
CA VAL A 30 -5.20 5.68 10.71
C VAL A 30 -5.15 7.14 11.11
N VAL A 31 -5.08 8.02 10.12
CA VAL A 31 -5.15 9.47 10.30
C VAL A 31 -6.42 9.98 9.65
N VAL A 32 -7.23 10.68 10.42
CA VAL A 32 -8.46 11.33 9.94
C VAL A 32 -8.33 12.82 10.20
N LYS A 33 -8.47 13.62 9.14
CA LYS A 33 -8.63 15.07 9.30
C LYS A 33 -10.04 15.38 9.76
N THR A 34 -10.16 16.01 10.93
CA THR A 34 -11.45 16.54 11.38
C THR A 34 -11.91 17.61 10.42
N LEU A 35 -13.05 17.38 9.77
CA LEU A 35 -13.64 18.33 8.84
C LEU A 35 -14.23 19.52 9.59
N HIS A 36 -14.46 20.61 8.86
CA HIS A 36 -15.11 21.80 9.41
C HIS A 36 -16.48 21.44 10.00
N PHE A 37 -16.80 22.04 11.14
CA PHE A 37 -18.14 21.94 11.70
C PHE A 37 -19.13 22.65 10.78
N VAL A 38 -20.23 21.99 10.44
CA VAL A 38 -21.30 22.57 9.63
C VAL A 38 -22.14 23.50 10.53
N PRO A 39 -22.13 24.83 10.31
CA PRO A 39 -22.75 25.78 11.26
C PRO A 39 -24.26 25.64 11.43
N ARG A 40 -24.94 24.93 10.51
CA ARG A 40 -26.38 24.63 10.59
C ARG A 40 -26.76 23.75 11.77
N PHE A 41 -25.80 23.09 12.43
CA PHE A 41 -26.05 22.30 13.63
C PHE A 41 -25.76 23.05 14.94
N LEU A 42 -25.67 24.38 14.92
CA LEU A 42 -25.39 25.16 16.12
C LEU A 42 -26.47 24.99 17.20
N ASP A 43 -27.74 24.90 16.81
CA ASP A 43 -28.86 24.70 17.73
C ASP A 43 -28.72 23.38 18.53
N GLU A 44 -28.18 22.34 17.91
CA GLU A 44 -27.88 21.06 18.59
C GLU A 44 -26.77 21.20 19.64
N LEU A 45 -25.76 22.05 19.37
CA LEU A 45 -24.72 22.34 20.36
C LEU A 45 -25.27 23.12 21.53
N ILE A 46 -26.13 24.12 21.27
CA ILE A 46 -26.82 24.90 22.31
C ILE A 46 -27.67 23.96 23.17
N TYR A 47 -28.50 23.12 22.55
CA TYR A 47 -29.34 22.15 23.24
C TYR A 47 -28.51 21.25 24.18
N ARG A 48 -27.37 20.73 23.72
CA ARG A 48 -26.50 19.88 24.55
C ARG A 48 -25.93 20.62 25.76
N ILE A 49 -25.53 21.89 25.59
CA ILE A 49 -25.02 22.73 26.69
C ILE A 49 -26.12 23.02 27.70
N GLU A 50 -27.30 23.45 27.23
CA GLU A 50 -28.42 23.84 28.09
C GLU A 50 -29.00 22.67 28.89
N ASN A 51 -28.87 21.44 28.37
CA ASN A 51 -29.43 20.23 28.98
C ASN A 51 -28.38 19.30 29.60
N ASP A 52 -27.11 19.72 29.70
CA ASP A 52 -25.98 18.90 30.20
C ASP A 52 -25.92 17.50 29.58
N VAL A 53 -26.21 17.39 28.29
CA VAL A 53 -26.28 16.10 27.59
C VAL A 53 -24.87 15.55 27.38
N ARG A 54 -24.57 14.42 28.01
CA ARG A 54 -23.28 13.76 27.83
C ARG A 54 -23.28 12.80 26.64
N PRO A 55 -22.26 12.79 25.77
CA PRO A 55 -22.22 11.93 24.59
C PRO A 55 -22.45 10.44 24.89
N GLU A 56 -21.93 9.94 26.00
CA GLU A 56 -22.09 8.55 26.43
C GLU A 56 -23.54 8.16 26.74
N GLN A 57 -24.38 9.13 27.11
CA GLN A 57 -25.80 8.91 27.39
C GLN A 57 -26.60 8.74 26.10
N ALA A 58 -26.15 9.36 25.01
CA ALA A 58 -26.80 9.27 23.70
C ALA A 58 -26.52 7.95 22.97
N MET A 59 -25.54 7.15 23.43
CA MET A 59 -25.18 5.88 22.79
C MET A 59 -26.28 4.82 23.01
N PRO A 60 -26.94 4.31 21.96
CA PRO A 60 -27.96 3.27 22.08
C PRO A 60 -27.41 2.01 22.75
N ALA A 61 -28.22 1.38 23.62
CA ALA A 61 -27.80 0.18 24.34
C ALA A 61 -27.48 -0.99 23.39
N GLN A 62 -28.12 -1.03 22.23
CA GLN A 62 -27.98 -2.08 21.21
C GLN A 62 -26.60 -2.09 20.51
N ILE A 63 -25.80 -1.04 20.68
CA ILE A 63 -24.45 -0.94 20.11
C ILE A 63 -23.37 -0.83 21.20
N ARG A 64 -23.72 -1.18 22.44
CA ARG A 64 -22.78 -1.32 23.55
C ARG A 64 -22.35 -2.77 23.63
N PHE A 65 -21.09 -3.03 23.30
CA PHE A 65 -20.53 -4.38 23.29
C PHE A 65 -19.73 -4.65 24.56
N ALA A 66 -19.84 -5.88 25.07
CA ALA A 66 -18.96 -6.42 26.09
C ALA A 66 -17.59 -6.80 25.52
N GLU A 67 -16.60 -7.03 26.38
CA GLU A 67 -15.23 -7.31 25.96
C GLU A 67 -15.11 -8.60 25.13
N ASP A 68 -15.84 -9.64 25.52
CA ASP A 68 -15.90 -10.92 24.82
C ASP A 68 -16.57 -10.81 23.45
N GLU A 69 -17.61 -9.96 23.32
CA GLU A 69 -18.23 -9.62 22.05
C GLU A 69 -17.23 -8.92 21.12
N VAL A 70 -16.47 -7.95 21.63
CA VAL A 70 -15.43 -7.25 20.86
C VAL A 70 -14.32 -8.20 20.41
N ASP A 71 -13.88 -9.11 21.28
CA ASP A 71 -12.87 -10.13 20.92
C ASP A 71 -13.41 -11.11 19.88
N ALA A 72 -14.67 -11.51 19.97
CA ALA A 72 -15.34 -12.34 18.97
C ALA A 72 -15.46 -11.63 17.62
N MET A 73 -15.87 -10.36 17.61
CA MET A 73 -15.90 -9.51 16.41
C MET A 73 -14.50 -9.40 15.78
N GLY A 74 -13.47 -9.18 16.60
CA GLY A 74 -12.09 -9.12 16.12
C GLY A 74 -11.61 -10.42 15.47
N LYS A 75 -12.07 -11.59 15.93
CA LYS A 75 -11.81 -12.88 15.27
C LYS A 75 -12.57 -12.99 13.96
N ALA A 76 -13.85 -12.60 13.94
CA ALA A 76 -14.68 -12.63 12.73
C ALA A 76 -14.13 -11.73 11.62
N ILE A 77 -13.70 -10.50 11.96
CA ILE A 77 -13.06 -9.57 11.02
C ILE A 77 -11.80 -10.19 10.41
N ARG A 78 -10.93 -10.83 11.21
CA ARG A 78 -9.72 -11.46 10.69
C ARG A 78 -10.02 -12.60 9.70
N ALA A 79 -11.16 -13.27 9.87
CA ALA A 79 -11.61 -14.38 9.04
C ALA A 79 -12.20 -13.97 7.68
N VAL A 80 -12.61 -12.70 7.49
CA VAL A 80 -13.09 -12.18 6.20
C VAL A 80 -12.06 -12.45 5.09
N GLU A 81 -12.46 -13.02 3.97
CA GLU A 81 -11.54 -13.37 2.89
C GLU A 81 -11.00 -12.12 2.15
N VAL A 82 -9.76 -12.17 1.69
CA VAL A 82 -9.24 -11.19 0.71
C VAL A 82 -9.06 -11.96 -0.60
N PRO A 83 -9.99 -11.80 -1.56
CA PRO A 83 -9.97 -12.58 -2.80
C PRO A 83 -8.67 -12.39 -3.57
N VAL A 84 -8.21 -13.45 -4.24
CA VAL A 84 -6.97 -13.43 -5.05
C VAL A 84 -6.94 -12.28 -6.07
N PRO A 85 -8.03 -12.00 -6.83
CA PRO A 85 -8.02 -10.87 -7.77
C PRO A 85 -7.77 -9.52 -7.10
N LEU A 86 -8.35 -9.29 -5.91
CA LEU A 86 -8.11 -8.06 -5.17
C LEU A 86 -6.68 -8.00 -4.62
N ARG A 87 -6.16 -9.13 -4.13
CA ARG A 87 -4.78 -9.23 -3.65
C ARG A 87 -3.77 -8.88 -4.75
N LYS A 88 -3.95 -9.40 -5.97
CA LYS A 88 -3.09 -9.08 -7.12
C LYS A 88 -3.10 -7.60 -7.47
N ARG A 89 -4.27 -6.94 -7.40
CA ARG A 89 -4.37 -5.48 -7.61
C ARG A 89 -3.63 -4.70 -6.54
N LEU A 90 -3.72 -5.14 -5.28
CA LEU A 90 -2.96 -4.53 -4.19
C LEU A 90 -1.46 -4.75 -4.35
N GLU A 91 -1.02 -5.96 -4.70
CA GLU A 91 0.40 -6.26 -5.01
C GLU A 91 0.91 -5.34 -6.14
N PHE A 92 0.16 -5.20 -7.22
CA PHE A 92 0.49 -4.31 -8.32
C PHE A 92 0.56 -2.84 -7.87
N PHE A 93 -0.44 -2.36 -7.12
CA PHE A 93 -0.43 -1.00 -6.58
C PHE A 93 0.81 -0.72 -5.74
N VAL A 94 1.18 -1.64 -4.83
CA VAL A 94 2.36 -1.48 -3.98
C VAL A 94 3.65 -1.43 -4.79
N SER A 95 3.76 -2.29 -5.82
CA SER A 95 4.96 -2.40 -6.67
C SER A 95 5.31 -1.09 -7.40
N GLN A 96 4.34 -0.18 -7.55
CA GLN A 96 4.55 1.10 -8.22
C GLN A 96 5.50 2.03 -7.48
N PHE A 97 5.60 1.95 -6.14
CA PHE A 97 6.14 3.05 -5.36
C PHE A 97 7.60 2.88 -4.93
N GLU A 98 8.13 1.66 -4.87
CA GLU A 98 9.44 1.42 -4.25
C GLU A 98 10.61 1.66 -5.20
N PHE A 99 10.46 1.39 -6.50
CA PHE A 99 11.57 1.44 -7.44
C PHE A 99 12.07 2.86 -7.70
N LEU A 100 13.39 3.06 -7.56
CA LEU A 100 14.10 4.28 -7.96
C LEU A 100 15.46 3.90 -8.55
N GLU A 101 15.59 4.04 -9.88
CA GLU A 101 16.78 3.58 -10.61
C GLU A 101 18.10 4.18 -10.12
N PRO A 102 18.22 5.52 -9.94
CA PRO A 102 19.48 6.13 -9.53
C PRO A 102 19.84 5.92 -8.05
N ALA A 103 19.00 5.23 -7.26
CA ALA A 103 19.24 5.06 -5.83
C ALA A 103 20.45 4.16 -5.53
N ALA A 104 20.79 3.20 -6.40
CA ALA A 104 21.93 2.32 -6.20
C ALA A 104 22.50 1.74 -7.49
N ALA A 105 23.79 1.39 -7.45
CA ALA A 105 24.46 0.66 -8.53
C ALA A 105 23.98 -0.80 -8.63
N ARG A 106 23.75 -1.45 -7.49
CA ARG A 106 23.25 -2.82 -7.40
C ARG A 106 21.74 -2.83 -7.62
N PHE A 107 21.26 -3.75 -8.47
CA PHE A 107 19.89 -3.81 -8.94
C PHE A 107 18.85 -3.91 -7.80
N GLU A 108 19.17 -4.69 -6.76
CA GLU A 108 18.27 -4.99 -5.64
C GLU A 108 18.09 -3.83 -4.69
N TYR A 109 19.02 -2.88 -4.70
CA TYR A 109 19.00 -1.72 -3.82
C TYR A 109 18.52 -0.45 -4.56
N ARG A 110 17.98 -0.59 -5.78
CA ARG A 110 17.38 0.52 -6.55
C ARG A 110 15.99 0.88 -6.02
N SER A 111 15.96 1.28 -4.75
CA SER A 111 14.75 1.44 -3.96
C SER A 111 14.71 2.84 -3.33
N LYS A 112 13.51 3.39 -3.13
CA LYS A 112 13.33 4.68 -2.44
C LYS A 112 13.75 4.60 -0.99
N ASP A 113 13.61 3.46 -0.32
CA ASP A 113 14.17 3.26 1.01
C ASP A 113 15.70 3.39 1.02
N THR A 114 16.39 2.84 0.01
CA THR A 114 17.84 3.01 -0.12
C THR A 114 18.20 4.48 -0.34
N ALA A 115 17.45 5.20 -1.18
CA ALA A 115 17.63 6.63 -1.37
C ALA A 115 17.42 7.42 -0.07
N ARG A 116 16.34 7.13 0.67
CA ARG A 116 16.03 7.78 1.96
C ARG A 116 17.13 7.57 3.00
N LEU A 117 17.68 6.36 3.08
CA LEU A 117 18.71 6.00 4.06
C LEU A 117 20.13 6.47 3.67
N SER A 118 20.32 6.94 2.43
CA SER A 118 21.63 7.40 1.95
C SER A 118 22.10 8.72 2.56
N GLY A 119 21.18 9.51 3.12
CA GLY A 119 21.42 10.88 3.59
C GLY A 119 21.57 11.93 2.47
N VAL A 120 21.53 11.52 1.20
CA VAL A 120 21.53 12.43 0.05
C VAL A 120 20.12 12.99 -0.17
N PRO A 121 19.96 14.29 -0.49
CA PRO A 121 18.66 14.87 -0.78
C PRO A 121 17.92 14.11 -1.89
N PHE A 122 16.66 13.75 -1.65
CA PHE A 122 15.86 12.97 -2.60
C PHE A 122 15.78 13.62 -3.99
N SER A 123 15.66 14.96 -4.05
CA SER A 123 15.63 15.71 -5.30
C SER A 123 16.92 15.57 -6.12
N GLU A 124 18.08 15.43 -5.48
CA GLU A 124 19.36 15.23 -6.16
C GLU A 124 19.43 13.84 -6.81
N ILE A 125 18.94 12.81 -6.11
CA ILE A 125 18.86 11.45 -6.63
C ILE A 125 17.85 11.42 -7.80
N LEU A 126 16.67 12.01 -7.61
CA LEU A 126 15.60 12.04 -8.59
C LEU A 126 16.00 12.79 -9.87
N ALA A 127 16.82 13.84 -9.77
CA ALA A 127 17.33 14.57 -10.93
C ALA A 127 18.13 13.70 -11.92
N ARG A 128 18.63 12.54 -11.47
CA ARG A 128 19.35 11.56 -12.28
C ARG A 128 18.42 10.52 -12.94
N GLU A 129 17.14 10.49 -12.57
CA GLU A 129 16.14 9.62 -13.20
C GLU A 129 15.82 10.12 -14.62
N SER A 130 15.70 9.19 -15.56
CA SER A 130 15.53 9.50 -16.99
C SER A 130 14.69 8.45 -17.70
N GLY A 131 14.04 8.79 -18.81
CA GLY A 131 13.35 7.82 -19.68
C GLY A 131 11.99 7.28 -19.20
N LYS A 132 11.54 7.62 -17.98
CA LYS A 132 10.16 7.37 -17.54
C LYS A 132 9.23 8.51 -17.94
N ASP A 133 7.95 8.21 -18.18
CA ASP A 133 6.92 9.23 -18.41
C ASP A 133 6.64 9.97 -17.10
N ARG A 134 7.05 11.25 -17.03
CA ARG A 134 6.97 12.04 -15.80
C ARG A 134 5.56 12.39 -15.32
N VAL A 135 4.55 12.21 -16.19
CA VAL A 135 3.15 12.48 -15.85
C VAL A 135 2.44 11.18 -15.49
N LYS A 136 2.66 10.10 -16.26
CA LYS A 136 1.96 8.83 -16.06
C LYS A 136 2.55 7.93 -14.98
N ASP A 137 3.86 8.04 -14.72
CA ASP A 137 4.53 7.18 -13.76
C ASP A 137 4.12 7.52 -12.32
N LEU A 138 3.35 6.63 -11.70
CA LEU A 138 2.88 6.77 -10.32
C LEU A 138 4.03 6.83 -9.31
N SER A 139 5.18 6.21 -9.61
CA SER A 139 6.35 6.23 -8.74
C SER A 139 6.87 7.66 -8.55
N LEU A 140 6.72 8.55 -9.52
CA LEU A 140 7.23 9.92 -9.44
C LEU A 140 6.34 10.84 -8.60
N GLN A 141 5.13 10.40 -8.26
CA GLN A 141 4.22 11.15 -7.40
C GLN A 141 4.53 10.98 -5.90
N THR A 142 5.45 10.09 -5.52
CA THR A 142 5.77 9.83 -4.11
C THR A 142 7.28 9.87 -3.84
N THR A 143 7.66 10.30 -2.64
CA THR A 143 9.08 10.33 -2.23
C THR A 143 9.53 9.06 -1.49
N ASN A 144 8.59 8.18 -1.13
CA ASN A 144 8.84 6.90 -0.47
C ASN A 144 7.94 5.78 -1.03
N GLY A 145 8.23 4.54 -0.66
CA GLY A 145 7.35 3.39 -0.86
C GLY A 145 6.47 3.10 0.36
N LEU A 146 5.86 1.91 0.37
CA LEU A 146 4.91 1.47 1.41
C LEU A 146 5.54 0.45 2.34
N SER A 147 5.39 0.66 3.66
CA SER A 147 5.89 -0.28 4.66
C SER A 147 4.97 -1.48 4.85
N VAL A 148 5.52 -2.61 5.31
CA VAL A 148 4.73 -3.81 5.66
C VAL A 148 3.66 -3.49 6.70
N ARG A 149 3.96 -2.60 7.67
CA ARG A 149 2.99 -2.13 8.68
C ARG A 149 1.82 -1.43 8.01
N ALA A 150 2.08 -0.58 7.01
CA ALA A 150 1.02 0.08 6.23
C ALA A 150 0.09 -0.94 5.56
N LEU A 151 0.65 -1.97 4.95
CA LEU A 151 -0.12 -3.02 4.27
C LEU A 151 -0.92 -3.88 5.24
N MET A 152 -0.33 -4.26 6.39
CA MET A 152 -1.05 -5.00 7.42
C MET A 152 -2.25 -4.22 7.97
N THR A 153 -2.05 -2.92 8.27
CA THR A 153 -3.14 -2.04 8.69
C THR A 153 -4.20 -1.94 7.59
N LEU A 154 -3.79 -1.72 6.34
CA LEU A 154 -4.72 -1.58 5.21
C LEU A 154 -5.61 -2.81 5.06
N LEU A 155 -5.03 -4.01 5.08
CA LEU A 155 -5.77 -5.27 5.00
C LEU A 155 -6.73 -5.46 6.17
N LEU A 156 -6.30 -5.13 7.40
CA LEU A 156 -7.14 -5.27 8.59
C LEU A 156 -8.35 -4.32 8.54
N TYR A 157 -8.14 -3.07 8.14
CA TYR A 157 -9.21 -2.09 8.02
C TYR A 157 -10.16 -2.40 6.86
N ALA A 158 -9.65 -2.91 5.72
CA ALA A 158 -10.49 -3.32 4.60
C ALA A 158 -11.38 -4.53 4.99
N LYS A 159 -10.81 -5.53 5.68
CA LYS A 159 -11.58 -6.64 6.29
C LYS A 159 -12.62 -6.13 7.29
N GLY A 160 -12.26 -5.16 8.13
CA GLY A 160 -13.19 -4.55 9.09
C GLY A 160 -14.36 -3.88 8.39
N LEU A 161 -14.11 -3.07 7.35
CA LEU A 161 -15.14 -2.37 6.59
C LEU A 161 -16.09 -3.35 5.88
N ALA A 162 -15.54 -4.39 5.25
CA ALA A 162 -16.32 -5.46 4.63
C ALA A 162 -17.23 -6.17 5.66
N TRP A 163 -16.67 -6.54 6.81
CA TRP A 163 -17.41 -7.18 7.90
C TRP A 163 -18.57 -6.31 8.41
N PHE A 164 -18.32 -5.02 8.67
CA PHE A 164 -19.37 -4.08 9.11
C PHE A 164 -20.45 -3.83 8.03
N ARG A 165 -20.13 -4.06 6.75
CA ARG A 165 -21.09 -4.04 5.64
C ARG A 165 -21.85 -5.36 5.48
N GLY A 166 -21.50 -6.39 6.26
CA GLY A 166 -22.12 -7.70 6.22
C GLY A 166 -21.57 -8.62 5.13
N HIS A 167 -20.37 -8.34 4.61
CA HIS A 167 -19.70 -9.17 3.61
C HIS A 167 -18.70 -10.12 4.27
N ASP A 168 -18.53 -11.31 3.67
CA ASP A 168 -17.55 -12.33 4.04
C ASP A 168 -16.25 -12.23 3.24
N GLU A 169 -16.25 -11.44 2.16
CA GLU A 169 -15.07 -11.09 1.37
C GLU A 169 -14.86 -9.57 1.27
N VAL A 170 -13.59 -9.16 1.18
CA VAL A 170 -13.22 -7.78 0.92
C VAL A 170 -13.45 -7.43 -0.55
N GLY A 171 -14.23 -6.38 -0.80
CA GLY A 171 -14.42 -5.80 -2.12
C GLY A 171 -13.42 -4.69 -2.45
N ILE A 172 -13.35 -4.33 -3.74
CA ILE A 172 -12.50 -3.21 -4.21
C ILE A 172 -12.86 -1.88 -3.54
N GLU A 173 -14.16 -1.64 -3.32
CA GLU A 173 -14.67 -0.45 -2.65
C GLU A 173 -14.29 -0.42 -1.17
N ASP A 174 -14.17 -1.56 -0.50
CA ASP A 174 -13.72 -1.59 0.90
C ASP A 174 -12.29 -1.05 0.98
N LEU A 175 -11.40 -1.57 0.12
CA LEU A 175 -10.01 -1.14 0.06
C LEU A 175 -9.89 0.34 -0.35
N ARG A 176 -10.58 0.75 -1.42
CA ARG A 176 -10.57 2.13 -1.94
C ARG A 176 -11.02 3.15 -0.88
N ASN A 177 -11.97 2.78 -0.01
CA ASN A 177 -12.49 3.68 1.02
C ASN A 177 -11.57 3.79 2.25
N VAL A 178 -10.85 2.73 2.63
CA VAL A 178 -9.94 2.79 3.80
C VAL A 178 -8.55 3.32 3.45
N LEU A 179 -8.11 3.10 2.21
CA LEU A 179 -6.77 3.42 1.72
C LEU A 179 -6.34 4.87 2.02
N PRO A 180 -7.17 5.90 1.77
CA PRO A 180 -6.76 7.27 2.01
C PRO A 180 -6.41 7.58 3.46
N PHE A 181 -7.08 6.93 4.42
CA PHE A 181 -6.91 7.21 5.84
C PHE A 181 -5.75 6.40 6.44
N VAL A 182 -5.49 5.21 5.92
CA VAL A 182 -4.33 4.39 6.31
C VAL A 182 -3.03 4.98 5.72
N LEU A 183 -3.08 5.47 4.48
CA LEU A 183 -1.89 5.95 3.76
C LEU A 183 -1.62 7.45 3.91
N HIS A 184 -2.55 8.21 4.52
CA HIS A 184 -2.49 9.68 4.61
C HIS A 184 -1.10 10.22 5.00
N ASP A 185 -0.51 9.68 6.07
CA ASP A 185 0.81 10.07 6.59
C ASP A 185 1.91 9.06 6.28
N ARG A 186 1.58 7.94 5.60
CA ARG A 186 2.51 6.84 5.32
C ARG A 186 3.06 6.88 3.89
N LEU A 187 2.33 7.45 2.92
CA LEU A 187 2.77 7.59 1.54
C LEU A 187 2.93 9.06 1.15
N VAL A 188 4.16 9.56 1.19
CA VAL A 188 4.48 11.00 1.11
C VAL A 188 4.42 11.50 -0.33
N PRO A 189 3.69 12.60 -0.63
CA PRO A 189 3.57 13.09 -1.99
C PRO A 189 4.85 13.82 -2.40
N HIS A 190 5.22 13.69 -3.66
CA HIS A 190 6.17 14.56 -4.31
C HIS A 190 5.40 15.69 -5.01
N LEU A 191 5.10 16.77 -4.28
CA LEU A 191 4.22 17.86 -4.77
C LEU A 191 4.78 18.63 -5.98
N GLU A 192 6.06 18.49 -6.26
CA GLU A 192 6.76 19.03 -7.43
C GLU A 192 6.68 18.10 -8.66
N ALA A 193 6.01 16.94 -8.55
CA ALA A 193 5.83 16.03 -9.67
C ALA A 193 4.96 16.66 -10.77
N PRO A 194 5.33 16.53 -12.07
CA PRO A 194 4.57 17.10 -13.18
C PRO A 194 3.11 16.65 -13.26
N PHE A 195 2.77 15.48 -12.70
CA PHE A 195 1.40 15.02 -12.54
C PHE A 195 0.48 16.11 -11.95
N PHE A 196 0.95 16.78 -10.90
CA PHE A 196 0.17 17.79 -10.20
C PHE A 196 0.11 19.15 -10.91
N ASP A 197 0.92 19.38 -11.95
CA ASP A 197 0.88 20.59 -12.75
C ASP A 197 -0.15 20.50 -13.89
N SER A 198 -0.70 19.30 -14.14
CA SER A 198 -1.81 19.12 -15.07
C SER A 198 -3.08 19.82 -14.55
N PRO A 199 -3.81 20.56 -15.41
CA PRO A 199 -5.10 21.17 -15.03
C PRO A 199 -6.11 20.17 -14.45
N GLU A 200 -6.04 18.91 -14.87
CA GLU A 200 -6.93 17.84 -14.38
C GLU A 200 -6.66 17.45 -12.92
N TYR A 201 -5.38 17.47 -12.50
CA TYR A 201 -4.95 16.95 -11.20
C TYR A 201 -4.47 18.03 -10.23
N GLN A 202 -4.48 19.30 -10.62
CA GLN A 202 -3.96 20.40 -9.81
C GLN A 202 -4.63 20.49 -8.44
N ALA A 203 -5.93 20.22 -8.34
CA ALA A 203 -6.67 20.23 -7.07
C ALA A 203 -6.18 19.15 -6.08
N LEU A 204 -5.58 18.07 -6.59
CA LEU A 204 -5.06 16.97 -5.76
C LEU A 204 -3.82 17.37 -4.95
N LYS A 205 -3.17 18.51 -5.25
CA LYS A 205 -2.07 19.05 -4.41
C LYS A 205 -2.54 19.33 -2.98
N SER A 206 -3.78 19.79 -2.81
CA SER A 206 -4.38 20.09 -1.50
C SER A 206 -5.36 19.01 -1.04
N ASP A 207 -5.99 18.28 -1.97
CA ASP A 207 -6.88 17.16 -1.66
C ASP A 207 -6.12 15.83 -1.51
N ARG A 208 -5.67 15.57 -0.28
CA ARG A 208 -4.92 14.38 0.08
C ARG A 208 -5.72 13.08 -0.07
N VAL A 209 -7.01 13.12 0.27
CA VAL A 209 -7.89 11.94 0.22
C VAL A 209 -8.19 11.62 -1.23
N GLY A 210 -8.57 12.63 -2.02
CA GLY A 210 -8.77 12.50 -3.45
C GLY A 210 -7.53 11.97 -4.15
N TRP A 211 -6.34 12.49 -3.85
CA TRP A 211 -5.08 12.03 -4.45
C TRP A 211 -4.84 10.53 -4.24
N LEU A 212 -5.02 10.04 -2.99
CA LEU A 212 -4.80 8.62 -2.67
C LEU A 212 -5.84 7.72 -3.35
N GLN A 213 -7.09 8.15 -3.50
CA GLN A 213 -8.10 7.42 -4.27
C GLN A 213 -7.75 7.42 -5.76
N THR A 214 -7.35 8.56 -6.32
CA THR A 214 -6.92 8.66 -7.72
C THR A 214 -5.70 7.76 -8.00
N LEU A 215 -4.72 7.70 -7.09
CA LEU A 215 -3.59 6.78 -7.21
C LEU A 215 -4.03 5.32 -7.32
N TRP A 216 -4.97 4.89 -6.47
CA TRP A 216 -5.54 3.55 -6.52
C TRP A 216 -6.26 3.27 -7.84
N ASP A 217 -7.10 4.21 -8.27
CA ASP A 217 -7.89 4.08 -9.49
C ASP A 217 -7.00 4.02 -10.75
N LEU A 218 -5.97 4.88 -10.83
CA LEU A 218 -4.98 4.86 -11.91
C LEU A 218 -4.18 3.56 -11.94
N SER A 219 -3.79 3.06 -10.78
CA SER A 219 -3.07 1.78 -10.68
C SER A 219 -3.96 0.61 -11.12
N CYS A 220 -5.23 0.58 -10.74
CA CYS A 220 -6.18 -0.42 -11.21
C CYS A 220 -6.39 -0.35 -12.72
N ALA A 221 -6.52 0.85 -13.28
CA ALA A 221 -6.65 1.04 -14.72
C ALA A 221 -5.41 0.53 -15.48
N GLU A 222 -4.21 0.77 -14.95
CA GLU A 222 -2.98 0.25 -15.53
C GLU A 222 -2.89 -1.29 -15.41
N TYR A 223 -3.30 -1.85 -14.26
CA TYR A 223 -3.39 -3.30 -14.05
C TYR A 223 -4.28 -3.97 -15.12
N ASP A 224 -5.45 -3.37 -15.37
CA ASP A 224 -6.42 -3.84 -16.37
C ASP A 224 -5.86 -3.69 -17.79
N GLN A 225 -5.23 -2.56 -18.10
CA GLN A 225 -4.61 -2.33 -19.40
C GLN A 225 -3.53 -3.37 -19.73
N GLN A 226 -2.78 -3.81 -18.71
CA GLN A 226 -1.76 -4.85 -18.85
C GLN A 226 -2.34 -6.27 -18.87
N ASN A 227 -3.66 -6.44 -18.66
CA ASN A 227 -4.37 -7.72 -18.56
C ASN A 227 -3.70 -8.68 -17.54
N ARG A 228 -3.25 -8.13 -16.40
CA ARG A 228 -2.45 -8.85 -15.40
C ARG A 228 -3.20 -10.00 -14.71
N ASP A 229 -4.53 -10.02 -14.77
CA ASP A 229 -5.31 -11.17 -14.31
C ASP A 229 -4.97 -12.45 -15.10
N GLN A 230 -4.70 -12.30 -16.41
CA GLN A 230 -4.43 -13.42 -17.32
C GLN A 230 -2.94 -13.53 -17.69
N ASN A 231 -2.22 -12.41 -17.69
CA ASN A 231 -0.84 -12.30 -18.17
C ASN A 231 0.13 -12.05 -17.01
N ASP A 232 0.32 -13.04 -16.15
CA ASP A 232 1.25 -12.98 -15.02
C ASP A 232 2.13 -14.25 -14.93
N PRO A 233 3.14 -14.37 -15.80
CA PRO A 233 4.00 -15.55 -15.85
C PRO A 233 4.90 -15.70 -14.61
N VAL A 234 5.07 -14.64 -13.82
CA VAL A 234 5.84 -14.66 -12.57
C VAL A 234 5.01 -15.29 -11.45
N ALA A 235 3.71 -14.97 -11.35
CA ALA A 235 2.81 -15.61 -10.39
C ALA A 235 2.75 -17.13 -10.57
N ASP A 236 2.75 -17.63 -11.80
CA ASP A 236 2.76 -19.08 -12.07
C ASP A 236 4.03 -19.75 -11.49
N LEU A 237 5.20 -19.13 -11.67
CA LEU A 237 6.47 -19.64 -11.15
C LEU A 237 6.53 -19.57 -9.62
N LEU A 238 5.96 -18.52 -9.03
CA LEU A 238 5.82 -18.39 -7.57
C LEU A 238 4.90 -19.47 -7.01
N ALA A 239 3.78 -19.76 -7.67
CA ALA A 239 2.87 -20.83 -7.29
C ALA A 239 3.54 -22.22 -7.37
N GLU A 240 4.32 -22.48 -8.42
CA GLU A 240 5.12 -23.71 -8.55
C GLU A 240 6.15 -23.88 -7.42
N LEU A 241 6.79 -22.79 -6.98
CA LEU A 241 7.71 -22.85 -5.84
C LEU A 241 6.95 -23.01 -4.52
N ALA A 242 5.81 -22.34 -4.36
CA ALA A 242 4.98 -22.39 -3.16
C ALA A 242 4.39 -23.80 -2.91
N ALA A 243 4.16 -24.58 -3.97
CA ALA A 243 3.79 -26.00 -3.87
C ALA A 243 4.88 -26.89 -3.24
N GLY A 244 6.10 -26.36 -3.06
CA GLY A 244 7.23 -27.06 -2.46
C GLY A 244 8.18 -27.68 -3.47
N LEU A 245 9.32 -28.14 -2.98
CA LEU A 245 10.37 -28.82 -3.76
C LEU A 245 10.41 -30.33 -3.51
N ASP A 246 9.50 -30.84 -2.68
CA ASP A 246 9.40 -32.27 -2.38
C ASP A 246 8.99 -33.04 -3.65
N GLY A 247 9.79 -34.05 -4.01
CA GLY A 247 9.56 -34.86 -5.21
C GLY A 247 9.91 -34.18 -6.54
N VAL A 248 10.48 -32.96 -6.52
CA VAL A 248 10.95 -32.28 -7.73
C VAL A 248 12.27 -32.91 -8.20
N THR A 249 12.30 -33.45 -9.41
CA THR A 249 13.51 -34.04 -9.99
C THR A 249 14.51 -32.97 -10.44
N GLU A 250 15.80 -33.34 -10.55
CA GLU A 250 16.84 -32.47 -11.09
C GLU A 250 16.46 -31.93 -12.49
N ALA A 251 15.89 -32.78 -13.35
CA ALA A 251 15.45 -32.40 -14.69
C ALA A 251 14.34 -31.33 -14.65
N GLN A 252 13.35 -31.49 -13.75
CA GLN A 252 12.27 -30.51 -13.57
C GLN A 252 12.81 -29.18 -13.02
N ALA A 253 13.71 -29.23 -12.02
CA ALA A 253 14.32 -28.03 -11.47
C ALA A 253 15.14 -27.27 -12.55
N ARG A 254 15.91 -27.97 -13.39
CA ARG A 254 16.62 -27.37 -14.54
C ARG A 254 15.66 -26.78 -15.57
N GLN A 255 14.52 -27.43 -15.84
CA GLN A 255 13.50 -26.90 -16.75
C GLN A 255 12.89 -25.60 -16.22
N ARG A 256 12.54 -25.55 -14.93
CA ARG A 256 12.02 -24.32 -14.28
C ARG A 256 13.06 -23.20 -14.31
N LEU A 257 14.33 -23.51 -14.04
CA LEU A 257 15.44 -22.56 -14.13
C LEU A 257 15.57 -21.95 -15.54
N ASN A 258 15.54 -22.79 -16.57
CA ASN A 258 15.60 -22.34 -17.97
C ASN A 258 14.41 -21.44 -18.34
N ARG A 259 13.20 -21.71 -17.80
CA ARG A 259 12.02 -20.86 -18.00
C ARG A 259 12.20 -19.50 -17.34
N ILE A 260 12.75 -19.45 -16.12
CA ILE A 260 13.08 -18.20 -15.42
C ILE A 260 14.07 -17.37 -16.25
N GLU A 261 15.16 -17.97 -16.72
CA GLU A 261 16.19 -17.27 -17.51
C GLU A 261 15.65 -16.72 -18.83
N LYS A 262 14.78 -17.47 -19.52
CA LYS A 262 14.08 -17.00 -20.73
C LYS A 262 13.18 -15.80 -20.42
N LEU A 263 12.39 -15.88 -19.35
CA LEU A 263 11.50 -14.80 -18.97
C LEU A 263 12.27 -13.53 -18.59
N VAL A 264 13.38 -13.65 -17.86
CA VAL A 264 14.28 -12.51 -17.57
C VAL A 264 14.80 -11.89 -18.86
N ALA A 265 15.26 -12.71 -19.82
CA ALA A 265 15.74 -12.23 -21.10
C ALA A 265 14.65 -11.53 -21.93
N GLU A 266 13.41 -12.03 -21.89
CA GLU A 266 12.25 -11.42 -22.55
C GLU A 266 11.87 -10.08 -21.93
N LEU A 267 11.81 -10.00 -20.60
CA LEU A 267 11.53 -8.78 -19.86
C LEU A 267 12.62 -7.71 -20.05
N GLY A 268 13.87 -8.13 -20.24
CA GLY A 268 15.02 -7.24 -20.46
C GLY A 268 15.16 -6.62 -21.86
N ARG A 269 14.41 -7.08 -22.88
CA ARG A 269 14.65 -6.74 -24.30
C ARG A 269 14.26 -5.33 -24.76
N GLY A 270 13.74 -4.45 -23.92
CA GLY A 270 13.45 -3.08 -24.36
C GLY A 270 12.44 -2.28 -23.55
N ARG A 271 12.17 -2.68 -22.31
CA ARG A 271 11.30 -1.89 -21.43
C ARG A 271 12.16 -1.03 -20.53
N LYS A 272 11.85 0.27 -20.47
CA LYS A 272 12.28 1.09 -19.35
C LYS A 272 11.78 0.42 -18.08
N LEU A 273 12.64 0.38 -17.06
CA LEU A 273 12.30 -0.26 -15.80
C LEU A 273 11.31 0.62 -15.04
N TYR A 274 10.15 0.05 -14.72
CA TYR A 274 9.13 0.63 -13.84
C TYR A 274 8.97 -0.27 -12.62
N GLY A 275 8.31 0.24 -11.57
CA GLY A 275 8.10 -0.46 -10.31
C GLY A 275 7.65 -1.92 -10.46
N PRO A 276 6.51 -2.20 -11.14
CA PRO A 276 6.02 -3.56 -11.31
C PRO A 276 7.02 -4.50 -12.00
N LEU A 277 7.75 -3.99 -13.01
CA LEU A 277 8.74 -4.79 -13.72
C LEU A 277 9.99 -5.06 -12.87
N TRP A 278 10.38 -4.11 -12.02
CA TRP A 278 11.48 -4.30 -11.07
C TRP A 278 11.14 -5.38 -10.04
N ASP A 279 9.93 -5.36 -9.48
CA ASP A 279 9.43 -6.38 -8.56
C ASP A 279 9.35 -7.77 -9.22
N ASP A 280 8.87 -7.84 -10.46
CA ASP A 280 8.86 -9.07 -11.27
C ASP A 280 10.29 -9.64 -11.41
N LEU A 281 11.27 -8.79 -11.74
CA LEU A 281 12.67 -9.20 -11.90
C LEU A 281 13.33 -9.60 -10.57
N LEU A 282 13.01 -8.95 -9.45
CA LEU A 282 13.46 -9.36 -8.12
C LEU A 282 12.90 -10.73 -7.75
N SER A 283 11.62 -10.96 -8.02
CA SER A 283 10.96 -12.24 -7.79
C SER A 283 11.59 -13.36 -8.62
N LEU A 284 11.89 -13.09 -9.90
CA LEU A 284 12.59 -14.04 -10.78
C LEU A 284 14.02 -14.33 -10.31
N LYS A 285 14.75 -13.32 -9.81
CA LYS A 285 16.07 -13.53 -9.20
C LYS A 285 15.97 -14.45 -7.98
N TYR A 286 14.99 -14.21 -7.10
CA TYR A 286 14.76 -15.05 -5.92
C TYR A 286 14.43 -16.50 -6.33
N LEU A 287 13.53 -16.69 -7.29
CA LEU A 287 13.19 -18.00 -7.84
C LEU A 287 14.43 -18.70 -8.41
N HIS A 288 15.24 -17.99 -9.20
CA HIS A 288 16.49 -18.52 -9.76
C HIS A 288 17.43 -19.02 -8.67
N GLN A 289 17.67 -18.19 -7.64
CA GLN A 289 18.53 -18.56 -6.51
C GLN A 289 17.99 -19.78 -5.75
N ARG A 290 16.68 -19.87 -5.54
CA ARG A 290 16.05 -21.02 -4.87
C ARG A 290 16.25 -22.32 -5.64
N TYR A 291 15.95 -22.33 -6.94
CA TYR A 291 16.16 -23.52 -7.76
C TYR A 291 17.64 -23.87 -7.92
N ARG A 292 18.53 -22.87 -7.98
CA ARG A 292 19.97 -23.13 -8.03
C ARG A 292 20.47 -23.79 -6.76
N ASN A 293 20.14 -23.25 -5.60
CA ASN A 293 20.50 -23.84 -4.30
C ASN A 293 19.94 -25.26 -4.15
N TYR A 294 18.72 -25.50 -4.66
CA TYR A 294 18.12 -26.83 -4.64
C TYR A 294 18.88 -27.84 -5.52
N LEU A 295 19.30 -27.43 -6.73
CA LEU A 295 20.11 -28.26 -7.61
C LEU A 295 21.49 -28.56 -6.98
N ASP A 296 22.11 -27.56 -6.36
CA ASP A 296 23.37 -27.74 -5.66
C ASP A 296 23.21 -28.72 -4.48
N TRP A 297 22.09 -28.63 -3.73
CA TRP A 297 21.75 -29.58 -2.66
C TRP A 297 21.52 -31.02 -3.18
N LEU A 298 20.89 -31.20 -4.34
CA LEU A 298 20.73 -32.52 -4.97
C LEU A 298 22.07 -33.12 -5.44
N ALA A 299 23.05 -32.28 -5.77
CA ALA A 299 24.36 -32.71 -6.28
C ALA A 299 25.34 -33.15 -5.18
N GLY A 300 25.13 -32.70 -3.92
CA GLY A 300 25.97 -33.04 -2.76
C GLY A 300 26.87 -31.89 -2.31
#